data_AF-A0A7J6DI88-F1
#
_entry.id   AF-A0A7J6DI88-F1
#
_cell.length_a   1.000
_cell.length_b   1.000
_cell.length_c   1.000
_cell.angle_alpha   90.00
_cell.angle_beta   90.00
_cell.angle_gamma   90.00
#
_symmetry.space_group_name_H-M   'P 1'
#
loop_
_entity.id
_entity.type
_entity.pdbx_description
1 polymer ?
#
loop_
_entity_poly.entity_id
_entity_poly.type
_entity_poly.pdbx_seq_one_letter_code
_entity_poly.pdbx_strand_id
1 'polypeptide(L)'
;MLLLMLSLLSGGSARVVQNFESGCGQFFANGKSPTRFPDPQYRQICQTLNNVDYYATFYDTHNKIPVYSAYRFQGLMGCTRRNTWYIEPQIDDNNGGPNMEFFDGSKYTYTWRPSSSQ
;
A
#
# COMPACT_ATOMS: atom_id res chain seq x y z
N MET A 1 32.05 -14.88 -23.00
CA MET A 1 31.03 -13.81 -23.04
C MET A 1 29.82 -14.31 -22.26
N LEU A 2 29.83 -14.11 -20.93
CA LEU A 2 28.81 -14.63 -20.02
C LEU A 2 27.67 -13.60 -19.96
N LEU A 3 26.53 -13.91 -20.57
CA LEU A 3 25.35 -13.05 -20.53
C LEU A 3 24.66 -13.20 -19.16
N LEU A 4 24.73 -12.15 -18.34
CA LEU A 4 23.83 -11.95 -17.21
C LEU A 4 22.39 -11.88 -17.70
N MET A 5 21.51 -12.73 -17.19
CA MET A 5 20.07 -12.49 -17.19
C MET A 5 19.50 -12.91 -15.83
N LEU A 6 19.74 -12.09 -14.80
CA LEU A 6 18.82 -11.99 -13.66
C LEU A 6 17.64 -11.12 -14.11
N SER A 7 16.75 -11.70 -14.91
CA SER A 7 15.57 -10.99 -15.42
C SER A 7 14.36 -11.33 -14.57
N LEU A 8 14.10 -10.45 -13.59
CA LEU A 8 12.78 -9.98 -13.18
C LEU A 8 11.75 -11.04 -12.75
N LEU A 9 11.88 -11.54 -11.52
CA LEU A 9 10.68 -11.76 -10.70
C LEU A 9 10.23 -10.40 -10.15
N SER A 10 9.77 -9.52 -11.03
CA SER A 10 9.05 -8.31 -10.64
C SER A 10 7.63 -8.71 -10.21
N GLY A 11 7.55 -9.34 -9.05
CA GLY A 11 6.29 -9.44 -8.30
C GLY A 11 5.99 -8.06 -7.72
N GLY A 12 5.39 -7.20 -8.52
CA GLY A 12 4.84 -5.96 -8.00
C GLY A 12 3.66 -6.28 -7.10
N SER A 13 3.58 -5.67 -5.95
CA SER A 13 2.79 -6.26 -4.88
C SER A 13 2.56 -5.12 -3.90
N ALA A 14 1.35 -4.89 -3.38
CA ALA A 14 1.20 -3.83 -2.39
C ALA A 14 1.89 -4.34 -1.15
N ARG A 15 3.01 -3.71 -0.85
CA ARG A 15 4.04 -4.34 -0.06
C ARG A 15 4.11 -3.54 1.21
N VAL A 16 3.79 -4.20 2.33
CA VAL A 16 4.27 -3.71 3.62
C VAL A 16 5.79 -3.78 3.53
N VAL A 17 6.41 -2.61 3.38
CA VAL A 17 7.85 -2.50 3.22
C VAL A 17 8.49 -2.16 4.56
N GLN A 18 9.73 -2.63 4.74
CA GLN A 18 10.55 -2.18 5.87
C GLN A 18 10.96 -0.72 5.71
N ASN A 19 11.10 -0.25 4.46
CA ASN A 19 11.60 1.08 4.15
C ASN A 19 11.03 1.57 2.81
N PHE A 20 10.44 2.77 2.81
CA PHE A 20 9.92 3.43 1.62
C PHE A 20 10.98 3.76 0.58
N GLU A 21 12.13 4.28 1.01
CA GLU A 21 13.22 4.73 0.13
C GLU A 21 13.69 3.60 -0.82
N SER A 22 13.79 2.36 -0.32
CA SER A 22 14.10 1.19 -1.16
C SER A 22 12.88 0.57 -1.86
N GLY A 23 11.68 0.85 -1.37
CA GLY A 23 10.46 0.17 -1.79
C GLY A 23 9.69 0.88 -2.89
N CYS A 24 9.28 2.12 -2.60
CA CYS A 24 8.47 2.96 -3.48
C CYS A 24 8.84 4.45 -3.32
N GLY A 25 10.14 4.70 -3.15
CA GLY A 25 10.71 6.04 -2.92
C GLY A 25 10.35 7.04 -4.02
N GLN A 26 10.06 6.57 -5.24
CA GLN A 26 9.72 7.40 -6.41
C GLN A 26 8.50 8.32 -6.22
N PHE A 27 7.63 8.04 -5.23
CA PHE A 27 6.47 8.89 -4.93
C PHE A 27 6.78 10.06 -4.01
N PHE A 28 7.97 10.09 -3.40
CA PHE A 28 8.38 11.14 -2.48
C PHE A 28 9.30 12.14 -3.17
N ALA A 29 9.27 13.40 -2.70
CA ALA A 29 10.20 14.42 -3.15
C ALA A 29 11.64 13.97 -2.87
N ASN A 30 12.48 13.98 -3.90
CA ASN A 30 13.88 13.51 -3.83
C ASN A 30 14.04 12.09 -3.29
N GLY A 31 13.02 11.23 -3.45
CA GLY A 31 13.07 9.85 -2.96
C GLY A 31 12.98 9.69 -1.45
N LYS A 32 12.69 10.77 -0.69
CA LYS A 32 12.78 10.78 0.77
C LYS A 32 11.41 10.98 1.41
N SER A 33 10.99 10.01 2.22
CA SER A 33 9.69 10.11 2.89
C SER A 33 9.69 11.09 4.07
N PRO A 34 8.51 11.62 4.47
CA PRO A 34 8.35 12.40 5.70
C PRO A 34 8.71 11.60 6.95
N THR A 35 8.80 12.30 8.08
CA THR A 35 9.04 11.70 9.40
C THR A 35 8.07 10.56 9.68
N ARG A 36 8.61 9.49 10.26
CA ARG A 36 7.87 8.29 10.67
C ARG A 36 7.96 8.12 12.18
N PHE A 37 6.99 7.41 12.74
CA PHE A 37 6.98 7.01 14.14
C PHE A 37 7.52 5.56 14.27
N PRO A 38 8.25 5.23 15.35
CA PRO A 38 8.89 3.94 15.51
C PRO A 38 7.94 2.82 15.97
N ASP A 39 6.71 3.14 16.36
CA ASP A 39 5.79 2.16 16.93
C ASP A 39 5.37 1.08 15.93
N PRO A 40 5.21 -0.18 16.38
CA PRO A 40 4.90 -1.31 15.51
C PRO A 40 3.50 -1.24 14.87
N GLN A 41 2.62 -0.36 15.35
CA GLN A 41 1.30 -0.12 14.74
C GLN A 41 1.41 0.60 13.39
N TYR A 42 2.54 1.25 13.11
CA TYR A 42 2.70 1.99 11.86
C TYR A 42 3.30 1.10 10.78
N ARG A 43 2.67 1.11 9.61
CA ARG A 43 3.08 0.34 8.43
C ARG A 43 3.42 1.28 7.29
N GLN A 44 4.52 0.95 6.61
CA GLN A 44 4.89 1.58 5.35
C GLN A 44 4.34 0.70 4.23
N ILE A 45 3.41 1.22 3.44
CA ILE A 45 2.72 0.46 2.39
C ILE A 45 3.04 1.10 1.03
N CYS A 46 3.66 0.33 0.14
CA CYS A 46 3.63 0.65 -1.29
C CYS A 46 2.28 0.18 -1.81
N GLN A 47 1.46 1.09 -2.31
CA GLN A 47 0.08 0.81 -2.71
C GLN A 47 0.05 0.33 -4.15
N THR A 48 -0.28 -0.94 -4.35
CA THR A 48 -0.08 -1.62 -5.62
C THR A 48 -1.33 -2.37 -6.02
N LEU A 49 -1.68 -2.27 -7.29
CA LEU A 49 -2.74 -3.04 -7.91
C LEU A 49 -2.16 -3.71 -9.16
N ASN A 50 -2.47 -5.00 -9.38
CA ASN A 50 -1.97 -5.76 -10.53
C ASN A 50 -0.46 -5.67 -10.73
N ASN A 51 0.30 -5.68 -9.65
CA ASN A 51 1.74 -5.56 -9.66
C ASN A 51 2.30 -4.21 -10.11
N VAL A 52 1.50 -3.16 -10.08
CA VAL A 52 1.93 -1.79 -10.36
C VAL A 52 1.77 -0.93 -9.11
N ASP A 53 2.85 -0.30 -8.65
CA ASP A 53 2.80 0.67 -7.56
C ASP A 53 2.16 1.97 -8.06
N TYR A 54 1.16 2.48 -7.34
CA TYR A 54 0.41 3.70 -7.69
C TYR A 54 0.72 4.88 -6.76
N TYR A 55 0.93 4.61 -5.47
CA TYR A 55 1.27 5.62 -4.46
C TYR A 55 1.89 4.94 -3.24
N ALA A 56 2.35 5.72 -2.27
CA ALA A 56 2.82 5.23 -0.97
C ALA A 56 1.89 5.73 0.14
N THR A 57 1.69 4.93 1.18
CA THR A 57 0.88 5.29 2.35
C THR A 57 1.58 4.86 3.63
N PHE A 58 1.76 5.81 4.56
CA PHE A 58 2.14 5.50 5.93
C PHE A 58 0.86 5.36 6.75
N TYR A 59 0.64 4.16 7.29
CA TYR A 59 -0.67 3.73 7.79
C TYR A 59 -0.60 3.36 9.26
N ASP A 60 -1.59 3.79 10.03
CA ASP A 60 -1.79 3.39 11.41
C ASP A 60 -2.77 2.21 11.45
N THR A 61 -2.28 1.01 11.78
CA THR A 61 -3.12 -0.20 11.83
C THR A 61 -4.04 -0.24 13.04
N HIS A 62 -3.74 0.50 14.10
CA HIS A 62 -4.59 0.54 15.29
C HIS A 62 -5.83 1.40 15.02
N ASN A 63 -5.61 2.62 14.54
CA ASN A 63 -6.70 3.57 14.22
C ASN A 63 -7.33 3.31 12.85
N LYS A 64 -6.73 2.44 12.04
CA LYS A 64 -7.12 2.12 10.66
C LYS A 64 -7.21 3.35 9.74
N ILE A 65 -6.27 4.28 9.89
CA ILE A 65 -6.19 5.52 9.10
C ILE A 65 -4.83 5.71 8.44
N PRO A 66 -4.78 6.31 7.23
CA PRO A 66 -3.52 6.79 6.69
C PRO A 66 -3.05 8.01 7.49
N VAL A 67 -1.83 7.96 8.03
CA VAL A 67 -1.17 9.14 8.61
C VAL A 67 -0.81 10.12 7.51
N TYR A 68 -0.27 9.61 6.40
CA TYR A 68 -0.09 10.36 5.16
C TYR A 68 -0.04 9.41 3.95
N SER A 69 -0.28 9.98 2.76
CA SER A 69 0.02 9.33 1.49
C SER A 69 0.84 10.24 0.59
N ALA A 70 1.61 9.65 -0.31
CA ALA A 70 2.42 10.36 -1.29
C ALA A 70 2.23 9.76 -2.68
N TYR A 71 2.05 10.64 -3.67
CA TYR A 71 1.96 10.28 -5.08
C TYR A 71 2.70 11.34 -5.90
N ARG A 72 3.17 10.95 -7.08
CA ARG A 72 3.80 11.89 -8.00
C ARG A 72 2.79 12.31 -9.05
N PHE A 73 2.43 13.59 -9.07
CA PHE A 73 1.58 14.15 -10.10
C PHE A 73 2.32 14.14 -11.45
N GLN A 74 1.72 13.49 -12.46
CA GLN A 74 2.31 13.34 -13.81
C GLN A 74 1.63 14.24 -14.86
N GLY A 75 0.74 15.13 -14.43
CA GLY A 75 -0.08 15.96 -15.30
C GLY A 75 -1.55 15.58 -15.26
N LEU A 76 -2.37 16.34 -16.00
CA LEU A 76 -3.79 16.05 -16.16
C LEU A 76 -3.95 14.85 -17.09
N MET A 77 -4.60 13.81 -16.60
CA MET A 77 -4.95 12.63 -17.39
C MET A 77 -6.46 12.55 -17.56
N GLY A 78 -6.92 12.11 -18.72
CA GLY A 78 -8.33 11.81 -18.99
C GLY A 78 -8.77 10.56 -18.23
N CYS A 79 -8.93 10.67 -16.91
CA CYS A 79 -9.29 9.57 -16.03
C CYS A 79 -10.67 9.79 -15.42
N THR A 80 -11.50 8.75 -15.43
CA THR A 80 -12.77 8.73 -14.69
C THR A 80 -12.55 8.09 -13.33
N ARG A 81 -12.99 8.78 -12.27
CA ARG A 81 -12.97 8.21 -10.91
C ARG A 81 -13.86 6.97 -10.87
N ARG A 82 -13.30 5.83 -10.47
CA ARG A 82 -14.06 4.61 -10.23
C ARG A 82 -14.77 4.67 -8.86
N ASN A 83 -15.91 3.98 -8.76
CA ASN A 83 -16.66 3.80 -7.50
C ASN A 83 -16.37 2.46 -6.80
N THR A 84 -15.38 1.72 -7.28
CA THR A 84 -14.94 0.45 -6.71
C THR A 84 -14.00 0.71 -5.53
N TRP A 85 -14.28 0.05 -4.42
CA TRP A 85 -13.40 0.08 -3.25
C TRP A 85 -12.40 -1.05 -3.31
N TYR A 86 -11.18 -0.75 -2.86
CA TYR A 86 -10.12 -1.72 -2.69
C TYR A 86 -9.67 -1.68 -1.23
N ILE A 87 -9.16 -2.82 -0.78
CA ILE A 87 -8.61 -3.03 0.54
C ILE A 87 -7.19 -3.59 0.43
N GLU A 88 -6.46 -3.45 1.52
CA GLU A 88 -5.13 -4.00 1.74
C GLU A 88 -5.26 -5.29 2.55
N PRO A 89 -5.44 -6.46 1.90
CA PRO A 89 -5.74 -7.70 2.60
C PRO A 89 -4.60 -8.14 3.55
N GLN A 90 -3.34 -7.81 3.23
CA GLN A 90 -2.16 -8.12 4.03
C GLN A 90 -2.08 -7.37 5.39
N ILE A 91 -2.99 -6.42 5.64
CA ILE A 91 -3.05 -5.69 6.92
C ILE A 91 -3.84 -6.47 7.97
N ASP A 92 -4.97 -7.06 7.57
CA ASP A 92 -5.88 -7.79 8.47
C ASP A 92 -5.75 -9.33 8.33
N ASP A 93 -5.14 -9.83 7.24
CA ASP A 93 -4.88 -11.26 6.99
C ASP A 93 -3.39 -11.53 6.71
N ASN A 94 -2.77 -12.41 7.51
CA ASN A 94 -1.37 -12.81 7.32
C ASN A 94 -1.15 -13.61 6.01
N ASN A 95 -2.20 -14.20 5.44
CA ASN A 95 -2.18 -14.83 4.13
C ASN A 95 -2.65 -13.86 3.02
N GLY A 96 -2.98 -12.62 3.39
CA GLY A 96 -3.43 -11.59 2.48
C GLY A 96 -2.41 -11.35 1.39
N GLY A 97 -2.90 -11.34 0.16
CA GLY A 97 -2.07 -11.05 -1.00
C GLY A 97 -1.45 -9.65 -0.87
N PRO A 98 -0.32 -9.40 -1.52
CA PRO A 98 0.22 -8.08 -1.41
C PRO A 98 -0.61 -7.06 -2.21
N ASN A 99 -1.16 -7.40 -3.37
CA ASN A 99 -1.93 -6.42 -4.15
C ASN A 99 -3.22 -5.99 -3.44
N MET A 100 -3.64 -4.74 -3.68
CA MET A 100 -4.98 -4.28 -3.35
C MET A 100 -6.03 -5.23 -3.93
N GLU A 101 -7.00 -5.62 -3.11
CA GLU A 101 -8.09 -6.51 -3.50
C GLU A 101 -9.42 -5.76 -3.55
N PHE A 102 -10.29 -6.13 -4.50
CA PHE A 102 -11.61 -5.53 -4.61
C PHE A 102 -12.45 -5.90 -3.37
N PHE A 103 -13.10 -4.89 -2.80
CA PHE A 103 -14.04 -5.10 -1.72
C PHE A 103 -15.41 -5.53 -2.28
N ASP A 104 -15.68 -6.84 -2.23
CA ASP A 104 -16.97 -7.41 -2.70
C ASP A 104 -18.06 -7.50 -1.62
N GLY A 105 -17.77 -7.06 -0.38
CA GLY A 105 -18.70 -7.09 0.75
C GLY A 105 -19.08 -8.48 1.28
N SER A 106 -18.68 -9.56 0.58
CA SER A 106 -19.01 -10.95 0.90
C SER A 106 -17.85 -11.71 1.53
N LYS A 107 -16.61 -11.35 1.17
CA LYS A 107 -15.37 -12.02 1.62
C LYS A 107 -14.90 -11.57 3.01
N TYR A 108 -15.35 -10.39 3.45
CA TYR A 108 -15.05 -9.87 4.78
C TYR A 108 -16.36 -9.81 5.56
N THR A 109 -16.64 -10.86 6.33
CA THR A 109 -17.58 -10.74 7.45
C THR A 109 -16.91 -9.86 8.51
N TYR A 110 -16.84 -8.56 8.25
CA TYR A 110 -16.55 -7.61 9.31
C TYR A 110 -17.70 -7.76 10.30
N THR A 111 -17.51 -8.53 11.36
CA THR A 111 -18.16 -8.18 12.62
C THR A 111 -17.62 -6.80 12.93
N TRP A 112 -18.37 -5.77 12.55
CA TRP A 112 -18.24 -4.44 13.12
C TRP A 112 -18.33 -4.65 14.63
N ARG A 113 -17.19 -4.81 15.30
CA ARG A 113 -17.11 -4.58 16.74
C ARG A 113 -17.05 -3.07 16.84
N PRO A 114 -18.14 -2.39 17.25
CA PRO A 114 -18.01 -0.98 17.58
C PRO A 114 -16.87 -0.90 18.59
N SER A 115 -15.95 0.05 18.39
CA SER A 115 -14.93 0.38 19.37
C SER A 115 -15.63 0.45 20.73
N SER A 116 -15.32 -0.48 21.61
CA SER A 116 -15.75 -0.39 23.00
C SER A 116 -15.21 0.94 23.52
N SER A 117 -16.13 1.87 23.72
CA SER A 117 -15.89 3.11 24.46
C SER A 117 -15.22 2.74 25.77
N GLN A 118 -13.96 3.12 25.94
CA GLN A 118 -13.45 3.44 27.27
C GLN A 118 -13.87 4.86 27.61
#